data_AF-A0A365Y0X7-F1
#
_entry.id   AF-A0A365Y0X7-F1
#
_cell.length_a   1.000
_cell.length_b   1.000
_cell.length_c   1.000
_cell.angle_alpha   90.00
_cell.angle_beta   90.00
_cell.angle_gamma   90.00
#
_symmetry.space_group_name_H-M   'P 1'
#
loop_
_entity.id
_entity.type
_entity.pdbx_description
1 polymer ?
#
loop_
_entity_poly.entity_id
_entity_poly.type
_entity_poly.pdbx_seq_one_letter_code
_entity_poly.pdbx_strand_id
1 'polypeptide(L)'
;MIRYSMGLFLLVSLQQVNAQSKMLVKNDSVKITTQSMVIRNNTRNIKGYLLNTGDGVTGFSQPGKAIQFSVGMQGSPVAGDTAYSHPALRKKSIKVWRSGLLQKKDLQRGVNIDSIAGTIIFYPALIQAEKIYIEALDKMAIAL
;
A
#
# COMPACT_ATOMS: atom_id res chain seq x y z
N MET A 1 -8.43 -9.96 70.77
CA MET A 1 -8.51 -8.74 69.96
C MET A 1 -7.73 -8.96 68.68
N ILE A 2 -8.40 -8.94 67.52
CA ILE A 2 -7.93 -8.85 66.12
C ILE A 2 -9.10 -9.46 65.32
N ARG A 3 -10.19 -8.69 65.16
CA ARG A 3 -11.35 -9.09 64.34
C ARG A 3 -11.77 -8.01 63.35
N TYR A 4 -11.04 -6.89 63.28
CA TYR A 4 -11.41 -5.74 62.45
C TYR A 4 -10.45 -5.44 61.29
N SER A 5 -9.30 -6.12 61.21
CA SER A 5 -8.31 -5.90 60.14
C SER A 5 -8.74 -6.46 58.78
N MET A 6 -9.74 -7.35 58.75
CA MET A 6 -10.21 -8.01 57.51
C MET A 6 -11.29 -7.20 56.77
N GLY A 7 -11.91 -6.21 57.43
CA GLY A 7 -12.91 -5.34 56.82
C GLY A 7 -12.33 -4.23 55.95
N LEU A 8 -11.10 -3.78 56.24
CA LEU A 8 -10.49 -2.64 55.55
C LEU A 8 -9.96 -3.00 54.15
N PHE A 9 -9.48 -4.24 53.96
CA PHE A 9 -9.04 -4.73 52.65
C PHE A 9 -10.20 -5.02 51.68
N LEU A 10 -11.42 -5.22 52.19
CA LEU A 10 -12.59 -5.50 51.36
C LEU A 10 -13.17 -4.23 50.69
N LEU A 11 -12.91 -3.05 51.24
CA LEU A 11 -13.46 -1.78 50.71
C LEU A 11 -12.61 -1.20 49.56
N VAL A 12 -11.34 -1.59 49.44
CA VAL A 12 -10.44 -1.09 48.38
C VAL A 12 -10.63 -1.84 47.05
N SER A 13 -11.20 -3.05 47.07
CA SER A 13 -11.48 -3.83 45.85
C SER A 13 -12.70 -3.36 45.05
N LEU A 14 -13.48 -2.39 45.55
CA LEU A 14 -14.72 -1.93 44.89
C LEU A 14 -14.51 -0.76 43.92
N GLN A 15 -13.28 -0.28 43.72
CA GLN A 15 -12.98 0.77 42.76
C GLN A 15 -12.17 0.23 41.57
N GLN A 16 -12.74 -0.74 40.85
CA GLN A 16 -12.31 -0.99 39.48
C GLN A 16 -12.84 0.14 38.59
N VAL A 17 -12.05 1.21 38.48
CA VAL A 17 -12.28 2.29 37.52
C VAL A 17 -12.19 1.69 36.12
N ASN A 18 -13.34 1.58 35.45
CA ASN A 18 -13.46 1.22 34.04
C ASN A 18 -12.83 2.32 33.16
N ALA A 19 -11.50 2.34 33.06
CA ALA A 19 -10.75 3.23 32.18
C ALA A 19 -10.66 2.72 30.73
N GLN A 20 -11.32 1.60 30.42
CA GLN A 20 -11.33 1.07 29.06
C GLN A 20 -12.34 1.86 28.22
N SER A 21 -11.83 2.77 27.39
CA SER A 21 -12.60 3.44 26.35
C SER A 21 -13.37 2.39 25.53
N LYS A 22 -14.70 2.48 25.54
CA LYS A 22 -15.54 1.61 24.71
C LYS A 22 -15.18 1.86 23.24
N MET A 23 -14.69 0.83 22.56
CA MET A 23 -14.48 0.88 21.12
C MET A 23 -15.85 0.98 20.44
N LEU A 24 -16.20 2.18 19.97
CA LEU A 24 -17.41 2.40 19.18
C LEU A 24 -17.14 1.94 17.74
N VAL A 25 -17.60 0.74 17.42
CA VAL A 25 -17.74 0.28 16.04
C VAL A 25 -18.95 1.02 15.47
N LYS A 26 -18.72 2.07 14.67
CA LYS A 26 -19.79 2.64 13.84
C LYS A 26 -19.76 1.92 12.49
N ASN A 27 -20.94 1.68 11.96
CA ASN A 27 -21.08 1.05 10.65
C ASN A 27 -20.64 2.02 9.55
N ASP A 28 -20.05 1.49 8.49
CA ASP A 28 -19.88 2.21 7.24
C ASP A 28 -21.28 2.59 6.71
N SER A 29 -21.44 3.77 6.11
CA SER A 29 -22.74 4.23 5.62
C SER A 29 -22.65 4.85 4.23
N VAL A 30 -23.60 4.55 3.36
CA VAL A 30 -23.77 5.24 2.09
C VAL A 30 -25.07 6.05 2.16
N LYS A 31 -25.02 7.34 1.86
CA LYS A 31 -26.17 8.24 1.77
C LYS A 31 -26.29 8.77 0.35
N ILE A 32 -27.38 8.45 -0.32
CA ILE A 32 -27.71 9.01 -1.63
C ILE A 32 -28.72 10.13 -1.42
N THR A 33 -28.47 11.26 -2.06
CA THR A 33 -29.34 12.43 -2.14
C THR A 33 -29.65 12.70 -3.60
N THR A 34 -30.64 13.54 -3.88
CA THR A 34 -31.07 13.88 -5.25
C THR A 34 -29.94 14.39 -6.16
N GLN A 35 -28.82 14.86 -5.57
CA GLN A 35 -27.70 15.47 -6.28
C GLN A 35 -26.33 14.82 -5.96
N SER A 36 -26.24 13.91 -4.99
CA SER A 36 -24.95 13.35 -4.58
C SER A 36 -25.05 11.99 -3.90
N MET A 37 -24.01 11.18 -4.07
CA MET A 37 -23.74 9.96 -3.32
C MET A 37 -22.63 10.22 -2.29
N VAL A 38 -22.88 9.91 -1.03
CA VAL A 38 -21.97 10.14 0.10
C VAL A 38 -21.59 8.79 0.69
N ILE A 39 -20.32 8.41 0.65
CA ILE A 39 -19.81 7.18 1.29
C ILE A 39 -19.06 7.57 2.57
N ARG A 40 -19.44 6.98 3.71
CA ARG A 40 -18.77 7.12 5.00
C ARG A 40 -18.14 5.77 5.35
N ASN A 41 -16.83 5.70 5.21
CA ASN A 41 -16.04 4.58 5.68
C ASN A 41 -15.58 4.90 7.12
N ASN A 42 -16.09 4.14 8.08
CA ASN A 42 -15.72 4.23 9.50
C ASN A 42 -14.64 3.19 9.88
N THR A 43 -14.25 2.33 8.93
CA THR A 43 -13.08 1.45 9.03
C THR A 43 -11.79 2.27 8.85
N ARG A 44 -10.93 2.30 9.88
CA ARG A 44 -9.75 3.20 9.93
C ARG A 44 -8.56 2.79 9.06
N ASN A 45 -8.67 1.73 8.25
CA ASN A 45 -7.49 1.19 7.56
C ASN A 45 -7.79 0.48 6.23
N ILE A 46 -8.43 1.16 5.28
CA ILE A 46 -8.54 0.67 3.91
C ILE A 46 -7.55 1.44 3.03
N LYS A 47 -6.54 0.75 2.48
CA LYS A 47 -5.57 1.34 1.54
C LYS A 47 -6.26 1.54 0.19
N GLY A 48 -6.77 2.74 -0.06
CA GLY A 48 -7.42 3.12 -1.33
C GLY A 48 -8.34 4.32 -1.18
N TYR A 49 -8.94 4.74 -2.28
CA TYR A 49 -9.86 5.87 -2.36
C TYR A 49 -10.92 5.62 -3.43
N LEU A 50 -12.09 6.23 -3.28
CA LEU A 50 -13.11 6.23 -4.33
C LEU A 50 -12.73 7.28 -5.37
N LEU A 51 -12.67 6.87 -6.63
CA LEU A 51 -12.38 7.72 -7.77
C LEU A 51 -13.61 7.79 -8.67
N ASN A 52 -14.06 9.00 -8.99
CA ASN A 52 -15.05 9.19 -10.04
C ASN A 52 -14.34 9.00 -11.40
N THR A 53 -14.80 8.04 -12.19
CA THR A 53 -14.17 7.66 -13.47
C THR A 53 -14.80 8.37 -14.68
N GLY A 54 -15.66 9.37 -14.46
CA GLY A 54 -16.53 9.97 -15.47
C GLY A 54 -17.96 9.42 -15.41
N ASP A 55 -18.92 10.16 -16.00
CA ASP A 55 -20.32 9.75 -16.19
C ASP A 55 -21.09 9.35 -14.91
N GLY A 56 -20.68 9.88 -13.76
CA GLY A 56 -21.30 9.57 -12.47
C GLY A 56 -20.92 8.20 -11.90
N VAL A 57 -19.95 7.51 -12.50
CA VAL A 57 -19.46 6.20 -12.04
C VAL A 57 -18.33 6.39 -11.04
N THR A 58 -18.44 5.73 -9.88
CA THR A 58 -17.39 5.72 -8.85
C THR A 58 -16.80 4.33 -8.70
N GLY A 59 -15.47 4.23 -8.79
CA GLY A 59 -14.71 3.00 -8.60
C GLY A 59 -13.79 3.10 -7.38
N PHE A 60 -13.49 1.97 -6.76
CA PHE A 60 -12.48 1.91 -5.71
C PHE A 60 -11.09 1.77 -6.34
N SER A 61 -10.21 2.74 -6.09
CA SER A 61 -8.82 2.78 -6.55
C SER A 61 -7.86 2.55 -5.40
N GLN A 62 -6.72 1.91 -5.67
CA GLN A 62 -5.65 1.75 -4.70
C GLN A 62 -4.43 2.58 -5.13
N PRO A 63 -3.68 3.16 -4.19
CA PRO A 63 -2.40 3.75 -4.53
C PRO A 63 -1.48 2.68 -5.12
N GLY A 64 -0.67 3.07 -6.10
CA GLY A 64 0.32 2.19 -6.70
C GLY A 64 1.32 1.63 -5.68
N LYS A 65 2.16 0.68 -6.13
CA LYS A 65 3.22 0.09 -5.32
C LYS A 65 4.57 0.67 -5.75
N ALA A 66 5.35 1.15 -4.79
CA ALA A 66 6.76 1.44 -4.97
C ALA A 66 7.62 0.27 -4.48
N ILE A 67 8.67 -0.06 -5.22
CA ILE A 67 9.68 -1.06 -4.88
C ILE A 67 11.05 -0.41 -5.06
N GLN A 68 11.93 -0.57 -4.07
CA GLN A 68 13.30 -0.07 -4.14
C GLN A 68 14.26 -1.13 -3.67
N PHE A 69 15.38 -1.28 -4.38
CA PHE A 69 16.47 -2.14 -3.97
C PHE A 69 17.82 -1.65 -4.49
N SER A 70 18.89 -2.18 -3.91
CA SER A 70 20.25 -2.05 -4.43
C SER A 70 20.70 -3.41 -4.94
N VAL A 71 21.25 -3.47 -6.16
CA VAL A 71 21.67 -4.73 -6.78
C VAL A 71 22.81 -5.37 -5.99
N GLY A 72 22.68 -6.69 -5.75
CA GLY A 72 23.61 -7.48 -4.96
C GLY A 72 23.35 -7.49 -3.45
N MET A 73 22.29 -6.83 -2.97
CA MET A 73 21.82 -6.95 -1.59
C MET A 73 20.95 -8.20 -1.38
N GLN A 74 20.88 -8.69 -0.14
CA GLN A 74 20.03 -9.84 0.19
C GLN A 74 18.58 -9.64 -0.27
N GLY A 75 18.03 -10.63 -0.97
CA GLY A 75 16.66 -10.58 -1.50
C GLY A 75 16.47 -9.68 -2.74
N SER A 76 17.55 -9.17 -3.32
CA SER A 76 17.55 -8.38 -4.55
C SER A 76 18.26 -9.14 -5.68
N PRO A 77 18.00 -8.79 -6.96
CA PRO A 77 18.79 -9.28 -8.09
C PRO A 77 20.29 -9.02 -7.91
N VAL A 78 21.12 -9.85 -8.54
CA VAL A 78 22.59 -9.73 -8.52
C VAL A 78 23.10 -9.10 -9.82
N ALA A 79 24.36 -8.67 -9.82
CA ALA A 79 24.98 -8.12 -11.01
C ALA A 79 25.00 -9.17 -12.14
N GLY A 80 24.66 -8.76 -13.36
CA GLY A 80 24.50 -9.63 -14.52
C GLY A 80 23.06 -10.10 -14.77
N ASP A 81 22.17 -10.02 -13.77
CA ASP A 81 20.76 -10.33 -13.99
C ASP A 81 20.13 -9.35 -14.97
N THR A 82 19.34 -9.88 -15.90
CA THR A 82 18.65 -9.08 -16.91
C THR A 82 17.17 -8.91 -16.60
N ALA A 83 16.61 -9.67 -15.68
CA ALA A 83 15.18 -9.69 -15.41
C ALA A 83 14.85 -9.57 -13.93
N TYR A 84 13.78 -8.84 -13.63
CA TYR A 84 13.17 -8.74 -12.32
C TYR A 84 11.67 -8.95 -12.42
N SER A 85 11.15 -9.94 -11.69
CA SER A 85 9.73 -10.26 -11.65
C SER A 85 9.17 -10.05 -10.25
N HIS A 86 8.01 -9.41 -10.16
CA HIS A 86 7.35 -9.22 -8.87
C HIS A 86 5.82 -9.17 -9.04
N PRO A 87 5.03 -9.89 -8.20
CA PRO A 87 3.57 -9.96 -8.37
C PRO A 87 2.87 -8.60 -8.37
N ALA A 88 3.35 -7.64 -7.59
CA ALA A 88 2.79 -6.29 -7.52
C ALA A 88 2.93 -5.47 -8.82
N LEU A 89 3.69 -5.96 -9.80
CA LEU A 89 3.85 -5.33 -11.11
C LEU A 89 2.77 -5.79 -12.12
N ARG A 90 2.06 -6.87 -11.84
CA ARG A 90 1.07 -7.43 -12.77
C ARG A 90 -0.10 -6.48 -12.98
N LYS A 91 -0.45 -6.26 -14.24
CA LYS A 91 -1.52 -5.38 -14.74
C LYS A 91 -1.39 -3.91 -14.29
N LYS A 92 -0.18 -3.47 -13.95
CA LYS A 92 0.11 -2.08 -13.56
C LYS A 92 0.80 -1.32 -14.70
N SER A 93 0.69 0.00 -14.65
CA SER A 93 1.55 0.92 -15.40
C SER A 93 2.86 1.09 -14.64
N ILE A 94 3.98 0.74 -15.25
CA ILE A 94 5.26 0.62 -14.54
C ILE A 94 6.23 1.69 -15.02
N LYS A 95 6.86 2.39 -14.06
CA LYS A 95 7.98 3.30 -14.27
C LYS A 95 9.19 2.77 -13.52
N VAL A 96 10.37 2.91 -14.11
CA VAL A 96 11.62 2.38 -13.55
C VAL A 96 12.68 3.47 -13.59
N TRP A 97 13.37 3.66 -12.47
CA TRP A 97 14.54 4.51 -12.36
C TRP A 97 15.75 3.65 -12.01
N ARG A 98 16.85 3.89 -12.72
CA ARG A 98 18.17 3.33 -12.41
C ARG A 98 19.07 4.46 -11.97
N SER A 99 19.59 4.38 -10.76
CA SER A 99 20.47 5.40 -10.15
C SER A 99 19.93 6.83 -10.29
N GLY A 100 18.61 6.99 -10.12
CA GLY A 100 17.91 8.28 -10.20
C GLY A 100 17.45 8.70 -11.60
N LEU A 101 17.82 7.99 -12.66
CA LEU A 101 17.43 8.30 -14.03
C LEU A 101 16.24 7.45 -14.48
N LEU A 102 15.17 8.10 -14.94
CA LEU A 102 14.01 7.42 -15.52
C LEU A 102 14.42 6.66 -16.77
N GLN A 103 14.09 5.37 -16.81
CA GLN A 103 14.41 4.49 -17.93
C GLN A 103 13.34 4.58 -19.00
N LYS A 104 13.78 4.71 -20.25
CA LYS A 104 12.90 4.63 -21.42
C LYS A 104 12.54 3.17 -21.70
N LYS A 105 11.40 2.98 -22.36
CA LYS A 105 11.00 1.65 -22.84
C LYS A 105 11.74 1.38 -24.16
N ASP A 106 12.87 0.69 -24.08
CA ASP A 106 13.82 0.50 -25.18
C ASP A 106 14.52 -0.86 -25.03
N LEU A 107 14.65 -1.59 -26.15
CA LEU A 107 15.22 -2.95 -26.19
C LEU A 107 16.75 -2.98 -26.28
N GLN A 108 17.40 -1.84 -26.53
CA GLN A 108 18.86 -1.71 -26.58
C GLN A 108 19.40 -0.91 -25.40
N ARG A 109 18.69 0.13 -24.94
CA ARG A 109 19.15 1.04 -23.87
C ARG A 109 17.99 1.54 -23.01
N GLY A 110 17.59 0.75 -22.02
CA GLY A 110 16.55 1.10 -21.07
C GLY A 110 15.96 -0.12 -20.39
N VAL A 111 14.63 -0.23 -20.44
CA VAL A 111 13.90 -1.38 -19.90
C VAL A 111 12.83 -1.85 -20.88
N ASN A 112 12.54 -3.15 -20.88
CA ASN A 112 11.30 -3.69 -21.42
C ASN A 112 10.41 -4.15 -20.26
N ILE A 113 9.09 -3.99 -20.42
CA ILE A 113 8.12 -4.25 -19.35
C ILE A 113 7.03 -5.15 -19.91
N ASP A 114 6.99 -6.36 -19.39
CA ASP A 114 5.86 -7.28 -19.50
C ASP A 114 4.94 -7.07 -18.28
N SER A 115 3.93 -6.21 -18.48
CA SER A 115 2.94 -5.94 -17.45
C SER A 115 1.99 -7.11 -17.19
N ILE A 116 1.91 -8.12 -18.06
CA ILE A 116 1.02 -9.27 -17.87
C ILE A 116 1.67 -10.23 -16.87
N ALA A 117 2.94 -10.59 -17.11
CA ALA A 117 3.71 -11.43 -16.20
C ALA A 117 4.15 -10.68 -14.92
N GLY A 118 4.29 -9.35 -15.00
CA GLY A 118 4.84 -8.52 -13.93
C GLY A 118 6.37 -8.55 -13.92
N THR A 119 6.99 -8.48 -15.10
CA THR A 119 8.43 -8.62 -15.31
C THR A 119 9.01 -7.40 -15.99
N ILE A 120 10.17 -6.95 -15.51
CA ILE A 120 11.00 -5.90 -16.10
C ILE A 120 12.28 -6.57 -16.62
N ILE A 121 12.65 -6.26 -17.85
CA ILE A 121 13.91 -6.68 -18.47
C ILE A 121 14.79 -5.45 -18.62
N PHE A 122 16.04 -5.52 -18.15
CA PHE A 122 16.99 -4.41 -18.12
C PHE A 122 18.01 -4.51 -19.25
N TYR A 123 18.22 -3.40 -19.94
CA TYR A 123 19.23 -3.23 -20.99
C TYR A 123 20.05 -1.95 -20.72
N PRO A 124 21.34 -2.04 -20.38
CA PRO A 124 22.12 -3.26 -20.14
C PRO A 124 21.67 -4.01 -18.87
N ALA A 125 22.23 -5.20 -18.66
CA ALA A 125 22.02 -5.99 -17.45
C ALA A 125 22.33 -5.20 -16.17
N LEU A 126 21.88 -5.73 -15.03
CA LEU A 126 22.05 -5.07 -13.75
C LEU A 126 23.53 -5.04 -13.32
N ILE A 127 23.94 -3.94 -12.68
CA ILE A 127 25.32 -3.68 -12.24
C ILE A 127 25.35 -3.64 -10.72
N GLN A 128 26.41 -4.19 -10.12
CA GLN A 128 26.58 -4.22 -8.67
C GLN A 128 26.38 -2.83 -8.03
N ALA A 129 25.64 -2.80 -6.92
CA ALA A 129 25.34 -1.61 -6.13
C ALA A 129 24.54 -0.50 -6.84
N GLU A 130 24.05 -0.71 -8.07
CA GLU A 130 23.11 0.24 -8.67
C GLU A 130 21.80 0.27 -7.88
N LYS A 131 21.18 1.46 -7.82
CA LYS A 131 19.91 1.67 -7.12
C LYS A 131 18.76 1.58 -8.11
N ILE A 132 17.84 0.67 -7.86
CA ILE A 132 16.63 0.50 -8.68
C ILE A 132 15.44 0.99 -7.87
N TYR A 133 14.65 1.87 -8.48
CA TYR A 133 13.36 2.31 -7.96
C TYR A 133 12.30 2.06 -9.01
N ILE A 134 11.20 1.42 -8.61
CA ILE A 134 10.12 1.00 -9.50
C ILE A 134 8.81 1.48 -8.92
N GLU A 135 8.01 2.15 -9.74
CA GLU A 135 6.62 2.48 -9.42
C GLU A 135 5.69 1.66 -10.30
N ALA A 136 4.71 1.02 -9.67
CA ALA A 136 3.66 0.26 -10.31
C ALA A 136 2.31 0.89 -9.99
N LEU A 137 1.81 1.70 -10.91
CA LEU A 137 0.58 2.48 -10.79
C LEU A 137 -0.60 1.67 -11.30
N ASP A 138 -1.76 1.82 -10.65
CA ASP A 138 -3.00 1.26 -11.18
C ASP A 138 -3.37 1.92 -12.51
N LYS A 139 -3.74 1.11 -13.50
CA LYS A 139 -4.04 1.58 -14.86
C LYS A 139 -5.21 2.58 -14.91
N MET A 140 -6.02 2.65 -13.84
CA MET A 140 -7.12 3.60 -13.68
C MET A 140 -6.71 4.92 -13.00
N ALA A 141 -5.46 5.07 -12.54
CA ALA A 141 -4.96 6.30 -11.95
C ALA A 141 -4.47 7.33 -12.97
N ILE A 142 -4.67 7.08 -14.27
CA ILE A 142 -4.41 8.05 -15.34
C ILE A 142 -5.75 8.43 -15.96
N ALA A 143 -6.48 9.30 -15.27
CA ALA A 143 -7.44 10.18 -15.88
C ALA A 143 -6.80 11.59 -15.86
N LEU A 144 -6.39 12.02 -17.06
CA LEU A 144 -6.05 13.38 -17.50
C LEU A 144 -5.28 14.29 -16.52
#